data_AF-A0A938GK04-F1
#
_entry.id   AF-A0A938GK04-F1
#
_cell.length_a   1.000
_cell.length_b   1.000
_cell.length_c   1.000
_cell.angle_alpha   90.00
_cell.angle_beta   90.00
_cell.angle_gamma   90.00
#
_symmetry.space_group_name_H-M   'P 1'
#
loop_
_entity.id
_entity.type
_entity.pdbx_description
1 polymer ?
#
loop_
_entity_poly.entity_id
_entity_poly.type
_entity_poly.pdbx_seq_one_letter_code
_entity_poly.pdbx_strand_id
1 'polypeptide(L)'
;MTPEKNSLFGGETTPTNDALNEPTGGYGNQRQYVSKVLPAAEMRQREVEKELRHAFGRYIETRQIEVIVFERIPATDLARAILNHPLILKPLLAACNLAGRALKRDLKIDNIDTYEPTLTSAQANAVAGYLLSFLPQYIELPALSRIDRVSFIDKEIRKDKGRWEKLVCEALNLYGHGPFKKRKFEAGGQVFELDAATPAKGDVQIGIDIKRIEARQDIHKRCDEIVNKAAKLKAVFRKSKFGAVIYYPFIQEHPNVTSRLTSPNIDAVVFASGSAETIENAVRLLLAKVEGRKL
;
A
#
# COMPACT_ATOMS: atom_id res chain seq x y z
N MET A 1 -43.26 -72.46 -13.69
CA MET A 1 -43.41 -72.94 -12.30
C MET A 1 -42.14 -72.59 -11.55
N THR A 2 -42.29 -71.98 -10.37
CA THR A 2 -41.27 -71.51 -9.38
C THR A 2 -40.14 -72.52 -9.10
N PRO A 3 -38.99 -72.15 -8.47
CA PRO A 3 -38.73 -71.01 -7.55
C PRO A 3 -37.39 -70.27 -7.89
N GLU A 4 -36.76 -69.34 -7.17
CA GLU A 4 -36.80 -68.86 -5.78
C GLU A 4 -36.08 -67.49 -5.74
N LYS A 5 -36.59 -66.54 -4.93
CA LYS A 5 -35.93 -65.26 -4.59
C LYS A 5 -35.19 -65.44 -3.27
N ASN A 6 -33.94 -64.99 -3.18
CA ASN A 6 -33.36 -64.59 -1.90
C ASN A 6 -32.47 -63.35 -2.06
N SER A 7 -32.83 -62.31 -1.30
CA SER A 7 -32.15 -61.04 -1.14
C SER A 7 -31.21 -61.09 0.05
N LEU A 8 -29.96 -60.66 -0.10
CA LEU A 8 -29.17 -60.13 1.01
C LEU A 8 -28.35 -58.95 0.48
N PHE A 9 -28.66 -57.78 1.05
CA PHE A 9 -27.98 -56.50 0.88
C PHE A 9 -26.56 -56.57 1.48
N GLY A 10 -25.57 -56.10 0.73
CA GLY A 10 -24.20 -55.95 1.19
C GLY A 10 -23.51 -54.77 0.50
N GLY A 11 -23.40 -53.65 1.22
CA GLY A 11 -22.32 -52.65 1.17
C GLY A 11 -22.00 -51.96 -0.16
N GLU A 12 -22.66 -50.83 -0.44
CA GLU A 12 -22.05 -49.76 -1.24
C GLU A 12 -21.34 -48.78 -0.31
N THR A 13 -20.03 -48.94 -0.13
CA THR A 13 -19.15 -47.85 0.32
C THR A 13 -18.57 -47.19 -0.93
N THR A 14 -19.07 -46.01 -1.21
CA THR A 14 -18.49 -45.05 -2.16
C THR A 14 -17.03 -44.79 -1.77
N PRO A 15 -16.03 -45.02 -2.63
CA PRO A 15 -14.67 -44.62 -2.31
C PRO A 15 -14.61 -43.09 -2.32
N THR A 16 -14.40 -42.52 -1.13
CA THR A 16 -14.08 -41.11 -0.96
C THR A 16 -12.80 -40.80 -1.73
N ASN A 17 -12.85 -39.72 -2.49
CA ASN A 17 -11.75 -39.20 -3.30
C ASN A 17 -10.73 -38.47 -2.40
N ASP A 18 -10.31 -39.10 -1.30
CA ASP A 18 -9.28 -38.63 -0.37
C ASP A 18 -7.88 -38.94 -0.92
N ALA A 19 -7.65 -38.54 -2.18
CA ALA A 19 -6.35 -38.59 -2.83
C ALA A 19 -5.86 -37.18 -3.17
N LEU A 20 -5.98 -36.25 -2.22
CA LEU A 20 -5.13 -35.07 -2.16
C LEU A 20 -3.96 -35.37 -1.23
N ASN A 21 -3.02 -36.16 -1.74
CA ASN A 21 -1.69 -36.28 -1.19
C ASN A 21 -1.02 -34.89 -1.17
N GLU A 22 -0.91 -34.27 0.00
CA GLU A 22 0.33 -33.58 0.37
C GLU A 22 1.17 -34.58 1.18
N PRO A 23 2.50 -34.69 0.94
CA PRO A 23 3.39 -33.55 0.99
C PRO A 23 4.50 -33.61 -0.08
N THR A 24 4.38 -32.83 -1.16
CA THR A 24 5.49 -32.71 -2.11
C THR A 24 6.33 -31.48 -1.76
N GLY A 25 7.39 -31.71 -1.00
CA GLY A 25 8.64 -30.93 -0.96
C GLY A 25 8.51 -29.42 -0.80
N GLY A 26 8.99 -28.89 0.32
CA GLY A 26 9.33 -27.47 0.41
C GLY A 26 10.18 -27.04 -0.79
N TYR A 27 9.94 -25.84 -1.31
CA TYR A 27 10.74 -25.28 -2.39
C TYR A 27 12.07 -24.76 -1.81
N GLY A 28 13.19 -25.19 -2.37
CA GLY A 28 14.53 -24.81 -1.93
C GLY A 28 14.97 -23.42 -2.41
N ASN A 29 14.30 -22.86 -3.43
CA ASN A 29 14.54 -21.49 -3.89
C ASN A 29 13.32 -20.91 -4.65
N GLN A 30 13.36 -19.60 -4.89
CA GLN A 30 12.29 -18.84 -5.54
C GLN A 30 11.94 -19.34 -6.95
N ARG A 31 12.93 -19.80 -7.72
CA ARG A 31 12.71 -20.33 -9.08
C ARG A 31 11.88 -21.61 -9.05
N GLN A 32 12.11 -22.49 -8.07
CA GLN A 32 11.30 -23.70 -7.88
C GLN A 32 9.86 -23.35 -7.48
N TYR A 33 9.68 -22.35 -6.63
CA TYR A 33 8.34 -21.87 -6.27
C TYR A 33 7.57 -21.33 -7.48
N VAL A 34 8.20 -20.47 -8.30
CA VAL A 34 7.59 -19.95 -9.54
C VAL A 34 7.24 -21.09 -10.49
N SER A 35 8.14 -22.07 -10.66
CA SER A 35 7.90 -23.22 -11.54
C SER A 35 6.69 -24.05 -11.11
N LYS A 36 6.44 -24.18 -9.80
CA LYS A 36 5.29 -24.91 -9.25
C LYS A 36 3.96 -24.25 -9.61
N VAL A 37 3.90 -22.92 -9.65
CA VAL A 37 2.66 -22.16 -9.92
C VAL A 37 2.47 -21.79 -11.39
N LEU A 38 3.50 -21.96 -12.22
CA LEU A 38 3.50 -21.56 -13.62
C LEU A 38 2.35 -22.18 -14.44
N PRO A 39 2.03 -23.50 -14.32
CA PRO A 39 0.92 -24.08 -15.10
C PRO A 39 -0.44 -23.44 -14.79
N ALA A 40 -0.72 -23.14 -13.52
CA ALA A 40 -1.95 -22.47 -13.12
C ALA A 40 -2.00 -21.02 -13.61
N ALA A 41 -0.87 -20.32 -13.58
CA ALA A 41 -0.76 -18.96 -14.10
C ALA A 41 -0.97 -18.89 -15.61
N GLU A 42 -0.39 -19.83 -16.37
CA GLU A 42 -0.57 -19.93 -17.82
C GLU A 42 -2.03 -20.25 -18.20
N MET A 43 -2.68 -21.15 -17.47
CA MET A 43 -4.10 -21.44 -17.66
C MET A 43 -4.95 -20.18 -17.47
N ARG A 44 -4.72 -19.46 -16.36
CA ARG A 44 -5.42 -18.20 -16.07
C ARG A 44 -5.16 -17.15 -17.15
N GLN A 45 -3.92 -17.02 -17.64
CA GLN A 45 -3.58 -16.08 -18.70
C GLN A 45 -4.40 -16.36 -19.97
N ARG A 46 -4.51 -17.62 -20.40
CA ARG A 46 -5.29 -17.99 -21.59
C ARG A 46 -6.78 -17.66 -21.43
N GLU A 47 -7.33 -17.92 -20.26
CA GLU A 47 -8.72 -17.56 -19.94
C GLU A 47 -8.94 -16.04 -20.00
N VAL A 48 -8.07 -15.26 -19.36
CA VAL A 48 -8.15 -13.79 -19.40
C VAL A 48 -8.02 -13.29 -20.82
N GLU A 49 -7.08 -13.80 -21.61
CA GLU A 49 -6.89 -13.40 -23.01
C GLU A 49 -8.14 -13.67 -23.84
N LYS A 50 -8.76 -14.84 -23.67
CA LYS A 50 -10.03 -15.18 -24.33
C LYS A 50 -11.13 -14.16 -24.01
N GLU A 51 -11.32 -13.85 -22.72
CA GLU A 51 -12.33 -12.87 -22.29
C GLU A 51 -12.02 -11.45 -22.80
N LEU A 52 -10.75 -11.03 -22.78
CA LEU A 52 -10.33 -9.73 -23.32
C LEU A 52 -10.60 -9.61 -24.82
N ARG A 53 -10.28 -10.66 -25.59
CA ARG A 53 -10.57 -10.70 -27.03
C ARG A 53 -12.06 -10.67 -27.31
N HIS A 54 -12.86 -11.36 -26.51
CA HIS A 54 -14.31 -11.34 -26.65
C HIS A 54 -14.89 -9.95 -26.33
N ALA A 55 -14.53 -9.37 -25.18
CA ALA A 55 -15.05 -8.09 -24.72
C ALA A 55 -14.61 -6.90 -25.59
N PHE A 56 -13.36 -6.91 -26.05
CA PHE A 56 -12.75 -5.77 -26.74
C PHE A 56 -12.48 -6.00 -28.22
N GLY A 57 -12.97 -7.10 -28.83
CA GLY A 57 -12.60 -7.50 -30.20
C GLY A 57 -12.75 -6.40 -31.26
N ARG A 58 -13.78 -5.54 -31.14
CA ARG A 58 -14.00 -4.39 -32.06
C ARG A 58 -13.01 -3.23 -31.88
N TYR A 59 -12.25 -3.23 -30.78
CA TYR A 59 -11.30 -2.20 -30.39
C TYR A 59 -9.84 -2.71 -30.37
N ILE A 60 -9.59 -3.94 -30.86
CA ILE A 60 -8.24 -4.51 -30.94
C ILE A 60 -7.63 -4.13 -32.30
N GLU A 61 -6.45 -3.50 -32.26
CA GLU A 61 -5.63 -3.20 -33.43
C GLU A 61 -4.31 -3.97 -33.34
N THR A 62 -3.85 -4.54 -34.45
CA THR A 62 -2.54 -5.20 -34.53
C THR A 62 -1.50 -4.21 -35.04
N ARG A 63 -0.40 -4.05 -34.30
CA ARG A 63 0.73 -3.19 -34.67
C ARG A 63 2.06 -3.95 -34.62
N GLN A 64 3.01 -3.51 -35.43
CA GLN A 64 4.42 -3.90 -35.31
C GLN A 64 5.01 -3.19 -34.09
N ILE A 65 5.71 -3.94 -33.24
CA ILE A 65 6.22 -3.46 -31.95
C ILE A 65 7.58 -4.07 -31.63
N GLU A 66 8.41 -3.31 -30.92
CA GLU A 66 9.69 -3.79 -30.41
C GLU A 66 9.49 -4.55 -29.09
N VAL A 67 10.18 -5.68 -28.96
CA VAL A 67 10.15 -6.54 -27.77
C VAL A 67 11.56 -6.72 -27.20
N ILE A 68 11.66 -6.75 -25.88
CA ILE A 68 12.88 -7.14 -25.16
C ILE A 68 12.78 -8.64 -24.86
N VAL A 69 13.71 -9.43 -25.39
CA VAL A 69 13.71 -10.90 -25.23
C VAL A 69 14.61 -11.29 -24.04
N PHE A 70 14.03 -11.35 -22.84
CA PHE A 70 14.75 -11.65 -21.59
C PHE A 70 15.29 -13.07 -21.53
N GLU A 71 14.65 -14.04 -22.19
CA GLU A 71 15.13 -15.44 -22.25
C GLU A 71 16.57 -15.55 -22.79
N ARG A 72 16.99 -14.58 -23.61
CA ARG A 72 18.32 -14.54 -24.23
C ARG A 72 19.32 -13.67 -23.49
N ILE A 73 18.94 -13.02 -22.40
CA ILE A 73 19.80 -12.09 -21.65
C ILE A 73 20.41 -12.83 -20.45
N PRO A 74 21.73 -13.05 -20.43
CA PRO A 74 22.42 -13.55 -19.23
C PRO A 74 22.26 -12.60 -18.05
N ALA A 75 22.28 -13.14 -16.83
CA ALA A 75 22.19 -12.34 -15.60
C ALA A 75 23.26 -11.22 -15.53
N THR A 76 24.46 -11.49 -16.04
CA THR A 76 25.56 -10.53 -16.09
C THR A 76 25.29 -9.35 -17.04
N ASP A 77 24.62 -9.60 -18.16
CA ASP A 77 24.29 -8.56 -19.13
C ASP A 77 23.11 -7.72 -18.63
N LEU A 78 22.12 -8.35 -17.99
CA LEU A 78 21.05 -7.62 -17.31
C LEU A 78 21.60 -6.77 -16.17
N ALA A 79 22.55 -7.29 -15.38
CA ALA A 79 23.21 -6.52 -14.32
C ALA A 79 23.95 -5.30 -14.88
N ARG A 80 24.68 -5.48 -16.00
CA ARG A 80 25.35 -4.37 -16.70
C ARG A 80 24.35 -3.33 -17.20
N ALA A 81 23.23 -3.77 -17.76
CA ALA A 81 22.16 -2.87 -18.20
C ALA A 81 21.58 -2.06 -17.03
N ILE A 82 21.33 -2.70 -15.88
CA ILE A 82 20.82 -2.03 -14.67
C ILE A 82 21.84 -1.01 -14.14
N LEU A 83 23.14 -1.30 -14.15
CA LEU A 83 24.17 -0.36 -13.69
C LEU A 83 24.30 0.85 -14.62
N ASN A 84 24.32 0.61 -15.93
CA ASN A 84 24.52 1.65 -16.93
C ASN A 84 23.27 2.49 -17.18
N HIS A 85 22.09 1.91 -16.93
CA HIS A 85 20.78 2.52 -17.14
C HIS A 85 19.88 2.31 -15.92
N PRO A 86 20.19 2.91 -14.75
CA PRO A 86 19.52 2.63 -13.49
C PRO A 86 17.99 2.81 -13.51
N LEU A 87 17.49 3.71 -14.37
CA LEU A 87 16.04 3.95 -14.54
C LEU A 87 15.26 2.71 -14.99
N ILE A 88 15.91 1.71 -15.61
CA ILE A 88 15.20 0.49 -16.05
C ILE A 88 14.80 -0.41 -14.88
N LEU A 89 15.40 -0.25 -13.70
CA LEU A 89 15.15 -1.13 -12.57
C LEU A 89 13.69 -1.08 -12.11
N LYS A 90 13.10 0.12 -12.02
CA LYS A 90 11.69 0.27 -11.60
C LYS A 90 10.71 -0.47 -12.51
N PRO A 91 10.73 -0.26 -13.84
CA PRO A 91 9.86 -1.02 -14.74
C PRO A 91 10.06 -2.52 -14.64
N LEU A 92 11.30 -3.01 -14.53
CA LEU A 92 11.58 -4.45 -14.41
C LEU A 92 11.01 -5.03 -13.12
N LEU A 93 11.16 -4.32 -11.99
CA LEU A 93 10.55 -4.73 -10.72
C LEU A 93 9.02 -4.76 -10.84
N ALA A 94 8.42 -3.73 -11.45
CA ALA A 94 6.98 -3.64 -11.59
C ALA A 94 6.41 -4.73 -12.50
N ALA A 95 7.10 -5.08 -13.59
CA ALA A 95 6.75 -6.20 -14.46
C ALA A 95 6.72 -7.55 -13.72
N CYS A 96 7.60 -7.70 -12.71
CA CYS A 96 7.65 -8.89 -11.87
C CYS A 96 6.72 -8.82 -10.64
N ASN A 97 5.90 -7.78 -10.50
CA ASN A 97 5.12 -7.49 -9.28
C ASN A 97 5.99 -7.42 -8.00
N LEU A 98 7.18 -6.84 -8.13
CA LEU A 98 8.14 -6.65 -7.06
C LEU A 98 8.26 -5.17 -6.66
N ALA A 99 8.67 -4.94 -5.42
CA ALA A 99 8.97 -3.62 -4.87
C ALA A 99 10.30 -3.66 -4.11
N GLY A 100 10.85 -2.49 -3.74
CA GLY A 100 12.11 -2.41 -2.98
C GLY A 100 12.11 -3.24 -1.68
N ARG A 101 10.94 -3.44 -1.06
CA ARG A 101 10.78 -4.33 0.10
C ARG A 101 11.15 -5.79 -0.18
N ALA A 102 10.92 -6.29 -1.40
CA ALA A 102 11.33 -7.64 -1.80
C ALA A 102 12.87 -7.73 -1.87
N LEU A 103 13.52 -6.71 -2.43
CA LEU A 103 14.99 -6.64 -2.48
C LEU A 103 15.61 -6.60 -1.08
N LYS A 104 15.02 -5.84 -0.15
CA LYS A 104 15.41 -5.86 1.26
C LYS A 104 15.27 -7.24 1.90
N ARG A 105 14.10 -7.86 1.75
CA ARG A 105 13.79 -9.15 2.39
C ARG A 105 14.71 -10.26 1.88
N ASP A 106 14.82 -10.36 0.56
CA ASP A 106 15.38 -11.53 -0.12
C ASP A 106 16.85 -11.35 -0.46
N LEU A 107 17.28 -10.14 -0.81
CA LEU A 107 18.66 -9.84 -1.22
C LEU A 107 19.44 -9.04 -0.18
N LYS A 108 18.80 -8.66 0.95
CA LYS A 108 19.39 -7.80 1.99
C LYS A 108 19.89 -6.45 1.46
N ILE A 109 19.22 -5.92 0.43
CA ILE A 109 19.49 -4.60 -0.12
C ILE A 109 18.53 -3.60 0.50
N ASP A 110 19.02 -2.81 1.44
CA ASP A 110 18.25 -1.83 2.19
C ASP A 110 18.20 -0.45 1.51
N ASN A 111 17.12 0.30 1.78
CA ASN A 111 16.96 1.73 1.46
C ASN A 111 17.20 2.12 -0.01
N ILE A 112 17.00 1.19 -0.95
CA ILE A 112 17.09 1.50 -2.38
C ILE A 112 15.89 2.36 -2.82
N ASP A 113 16.16 3.56 -3.36
CA ASP A 113 15.17 4.26 -4.17
C ASP A 113 15.10 3.57 -5.54
N THR A 114 14.03 2.82 -5.77
CA THR A 114 13.87 2.09 -7.03
C THR A 114 13.70 3.01 -8.24
N TYR A 115 13.34 4.28 -8.05
CA TYR A 115 13.18 5.25 -9.14
C TYR A 115 14.49 5.95 -9.51
N GLU A 116 15.43 6.06 -8.57
CA GLU A 116 16.78 6.59 -8.78
C GLU A 116 17.80 5.67 -8.08
N PRO A 117 17.96 4.43 -8.56
CA PRO A 117 18.71 3.42 -7.81
C PRO A 117 20.21 3.62 -7.94
N THR A 118 20.89 3.60 -6.80
CA THR A 118 22.34 3.49 -6.70
C THR A 118 22.69 2.08 -6.23
N LEU A 119 23.29 1.29 -7.12
CA LEU A 119 23.67 -0.10 -6.85
C LEU A 119 25.16 -0.31 -7.03
N THR A 120 25.77 -1.11 -6.17
CA THR A 120 27.10 -1.67 -6.44
C THR A 120 27.01 -2.77 -7.51
N SER A 121 28.13 -3.10 -8.15
CA SER A 121 28.16 -4.20 -9.12
C SER A 121 27.70 -5.53 -8.53
N ALA A 122 28.03 -5.82 -7.27
CA ALA A 122 27.56 -7.01 -6.58
C ALA A 122 26.03 -7.01 -6.39
N GLN A 123 25.47 -5.87 -5.98
CA GLN A 123 24.01 -5.73 -5.83
C GLN A 123 23.29 -5.84 -7.17
N ALA A 124 23.80 -5.24 -8.24
CA ALA A 124 23.20 -5.34 -9.56
C ALA A 124 23.18 -6.78 -10.08
N ASN A 125 24.25 -7.56 -9.85
CA ASN A 125 24.29 -8.98 -10.20
C ASN A 125 23.23 -9.78 -9.41
N ALA A 126 23.13 -9.55 -8.10
CA ALA A 126 22.12 -10.21 -7.26
C ALA A 126 20.69 -9.87 -7.72
N VAL A 127 20.43 -8.59 -7.99
CA VAL A 127 19.12 -8.10 -8.48
C VAL A 127 18.80 -8.71 -9.85
N ALA A 128 19.75 -8.74 -10.79
CA ALA A 128 19.53 -9.31 -12.11
C ALA A 128 19.21 -10.81 -12.06
N GLY A 129 19.97 -11.60 -11.30
CA GLY A 129 19.71 -13.03 -11.13
C GLY A 129 18.36 -13.29 -10.45
N TYR A 130 17.99 -12.46 -9.48
CA TYR A 130 16.68 -12.51 -8.84
C TYR A 130 15.56 -12.20 -9.84
N LEU A 131 15.66 -11.09 -10.60
CA LEU A 131 14.65 -10.67 -11.58
C LEU A 131 14.44 -11.69 -12.70
N LEU A 132 15.50 -12.30 -13.23
CA LEU A 132 15.38 -13.31 -14.30
C LEU A 132 14.56 -14.54 -13.89
N SER A 133 14.40 -14.80 -12.58
CA SER A 133 13.53 -15.88 -12.10
C SER A 133 12.04 -15.54 -12.20
N PHE A 134 11.68 -14.28 -12.43
CA PHE A 134 10.31 -13.77 -12.50
C PHE A 134 9.95 -13.16 -13.86
N LEU A 135 10.95 -12.63 -14.58
CA LEU A 135 10.72 -11.99 -15.86
C LEU A 135 10.13 -13.00 -16.85
N PRO A 136 9.10 -12.62 -17.63
CA PRO A 136 8.62 -13.43 -18.73
C PRO A 136 9.67 -13.52 -19.83
N GLN A 137 9.49 -14.45 -20.78
CA GLN A 137 10.44 -14.66 -21.88
C GLN A 137 10.70 -13.40 -22.71
N TYR A 138 9.65 -12.57 -22.89
CA TYR A 138 9.75 -11.27 -23.51
C TYR A 138 8.72 -10.29 -22.95
N ILE A 139 8.97 -8.99 -23.12
CA ILE A 139 7.99 -7.92 -22.89
C ILE A 139 8.12 -6.89 -24.01
N GLU A 140 6.98 -6.37 -24.47
CA GLU A 140 6.92 -5.23 -25.38
C GLU A 140 7.50 -3.99 -24.71
N LEU A 141 8.46 -3.32 -25.37
CA LEU A 141 9.07 -2.08 -24.87
C LEU A 141 8.03 -1.03 -24.44
N PRO A 142 6.98 -0.72 -25.23
CA PRO A 142 5.94 0.23 -24.80
C PRO A 142 5.14 -0.25 -23.58
N ALA A 143 4.93 -1.56 -23.40
CA ALA A 143 4.24 -2.10 -22.23
C ALA A 143 5.08 -1.89 -20.97
N LEU A 144 6.38 -2.17 -21.03
CA LEU A 144 7.30 -1.98 -19.91
C LEU A 144 7.38 -0.50 -19.48
N SER A 145 7.48 0.42 -20.45
CA SER A 145 7.43 1.86 -20.19
C SER A 145 6.08 2.30 -19.59
N ARG A 146 4.96 1.73 -20.06
CA ARG A 146 3.62 2.06 -19.55
C ARG A 146 3.42 1.62 -18.10
N ILE A 147 3.95 0.45 -17.73
CA ILE A 147 3.90 -0.07 -16.35
C ILE A 147 4.66 0.89 -15.40
N ASP A 148 5.84 1.36 -15.82
CA ASP A 148 6.59 2.35 -15.04
C ASP A 148 5.81 3.66 -14.89
N ARG A 149 5.26 4.21 -15.98
CA ARG A 149 4.45 5.44 -15.94
C ARG A 149 3.30 5.34 -14.93
N VAL A 150 2.57 4.22 -14.92
CA VAL A 150 1.47 4.01 -13.97
C VAL A 150 1.99 3.96 -12.53
N SER A 151 3.09 3.26 -12.30
CA SER A 151 3.75 3.19 -10.98
C SER A 151 4.24 4.56 -10.51
N PHE A 152 4.79 5.37 -11.42
CA PHE A 152 5.30 6.71 -11.14
C PHE A 152 4.18 7.71 -10.82
N ILE A 153 3.06 7.66 -11.55
CA ILE A 153 1.87 8.47 -11.22
C ILE A 153 1.43 8.20 -9.77
N ASP A 154 1.34 6.93 -9.39
CA ASP A 154 0.98 6.53 -8.02
C ASP A 154 2.03 6.97 -6.98
N LYS A 155 3.34 6.98 -7.33
CA LYS A 155 4.41 7.60 -6.51
C LYS A 155 4.16 9.09 -6.29
N GLU A 156 3.90 9.85 -7.35
CA GLU A 156 3.72 11.31 -7.23
C GLU A 156 2.43 11.66 -6.49
N ILE A 157 1.34 10.90 -6.68
CA ILE A 157 0.11 11.05 -5.88
C ILE A 157 0.42 10.84 -4.38
N ARG A 158 1.17 9.81 -4.01
CA ARG A 158 1.56 9.59 -2.61
C ARG A 158 2.46 10.70 -2.06
N LYS A 159 3.38 11.21 -2.87
CA LYS A 159 4.27 12.32 -2.49
C LYS A 159 3.48 13.60 -2.22
N ASP A 160 2.47 13.90 -3.02
CA ASP A 160 1.58 15.04 -2.79
C ASP A 160 0.75 14.89 -1.51
N LYS A 161 0.28 13.67 -1.19
CA LYS A 161 -0.37 13.38 0.10
C LYS A 161 0.56 13.68 1.28
N GLY A 162 1.80 13.21 1.22
CA GLY A 162 2.81 13.48 2.25
C GLY A 162 3.19 14.96 2.34
N ARG A 163 3.24 15.69 1.21
CA ARG A 163 3.46 17.14 1.19
C ARG A 163 2.36 17.88 1.95
N TRP A 164 1.11 17.48 1.76
CA TRP A 164 -0.02 18.10 2.47
C TRP A 164 0.07 17.92 3.99
N GLU A 165 0.37 16.71 4.48
CA GLU A 165 0.57 16.45 5.91
C GLU A 165 1.74 17.27 6.49
N LYS A 166 2.81 17.44 5.70
CA LYS A 166 3.96 18.28 6.04
C LYS A 166 3.57 19.76 6.18
N LEU A 167 2.77 20.30 5.26
CA LEU A 167 2.28 21.67 5.33
C LEU A 167 1.41 21.92 6.58
N VAL A 168 0.56 20.96 6.95
CA VAL A 168 -0.23 21.05 8.20
C VAL A 168 0.71 21.08 9.41
N CYS A 169 1.72 20.21 9.46
CA CYS A 169 2.72 20.22 10.53
C CYS A 169 3.54 21.52 10.59
N GLU A 170 3.90 22.09 9.44
CA GLU A 170 4.61 23.36 9.35
C GLU A 170 3.75 24.51 9.88
N ALA A 171 2.48 24.59 9.49
CA ALA A 171 1.54 25.57 10.01
C ALA A 171 1.31 25.43 11.53
N LEU A 172 1.23 24.19 12.04
CA LEU A 172 1.12 23.95 13.49
C LEU A 172 2.33 24.50 14.26
N ASN A 173 3.54 24.30 13.74
CA ASN A 173 4.77 24.83 14.34
C ASN A 173 4.92 26.34 14.17
N LEU A 174 4.38 26.91 13.09
CA LEU A 174 4.42 28.34 12.85
C LEU A 174 3.49 29.12 13.78
N TYR A 175 2.31 28.58 14.07
CA TYR A 175 1.27 29.32 14.80
C TYR A 175 1.04 28.87 16.24
N GLY A 176 1.46 27.65 16.60
CA GLY A 176 1.29 27.08 17.94
C GLY A 176 2.28 27.64 18.96
N HIS A 177 1.97 27.46 20.25
CA HIS A 177 2.84 27.96 21.34
C HIS A 177 4.08 27.10 21.59
N GLY A 178 4.10 25.86 21.11
CA GLY A 178 5.21 24.94 21.32
C GLY A 178 5.50 24.09 20.09
N PRO A 179 6.66 23.41 20.07
CA PRO A 179 7.06 22.60 18.94
C PRO A 179 6.18 21.36 18.82
N PHE A 180 5.50 21.24 17.69
CA PHE A 180 4.73 20.05 17.32
C PHE A 180 5.62 19.05 16.58
N LYS A 181 5.65 17.81 17.07
CA LYS A 181 6.35 16.69 16.41
C LYS A 181 5.51 15.44 16.40
N LYS A 182 5.68 14.61 15.37
CA LYS A 182 5.15 13.25 15.32
C LYS A 182 5.63 12.47 16.55
N ARG A 183 4.70 11.81 17.24
CA ARG A 183 4.99 11.18 18.53
C ARG A 183 4.20 9.90 18.75
N LYS A 184 4.86 8.90 19.32
CA LYS A 184 4.23 7.65 19.75
C LYS A 184 3.88 7.68 21.23
N PHE A 185 2.82 6.97 21.60
CA PHE A 185 2.43 6.71 22.99
C PHE A 185 1.86 5.30 23.12
N GLU A 186 1.90 4.73 24.32
CA GLU A 186 1.37 3.39 24.59
C GLU A 186 0.08 3.50 25.40
N ALA A 187 -0.95 2.73 25.02
CA ALA A 187 -2.20 2.65 25.73
C ALA A 187 -2.76 1.22 25.69
N GLY A 188 -2.84 0.55 26.83
CA GLY A 188 -3.36 -0.82 26.92
C GLY A 188 -2.56 -1.84 26.11
N GLY A 189 -1.22 -1.77 26.18
CA GLY A 189 -0.31 -2.70 25.48
C GLY A 189 -0.23 -2.50 23.97
N GLN A 190 -0.82 -1.43 23.43
CA GLN A 190 -0.76 -1.07 22.01
C GLN A 190 -0.05 0.27 21.84
N VAL A 191 0.77 0.37 20.79
CA VAL A 191 1.47 1.61 20.43
C VAL A 191 0.63 2.40 19.42
N PHE A 192 0.33 3.64 19.76
CA PHE A 192 -0.36 4.61 18.91
C PHE A 192 0.62 5.69 18.45
N GLU A 193 0.35 6.29 17.30
CA GLU A 193 1.13 7.41 16.75
C GLU A 193 0.21 8.62 16.51
N LEU A 194 0.63 9.78 17.02
CA LEU A 194 0.06 11.10 16.70
C LEU A 194 0.86 11.71 15.55
N ASP A 195 0.16 12.32 14.59
CA ASP A 195 0.81 12.98 13.45
C ASP A 195 1.55 14.25 13.90
N ALA A 196 1.01 14.93 14.91
CA ALA A 196 1.67 16.04 15.58
C ALA A 196 1.28 16.07 17.07
N ALA A 197 2.24 16.35 17.96
CA ALA A 197 2.00 16.48 19.39
C ALA A 197 2.94 17.50 20.03
N THR A 198 2.46 18.18 21.08
CA THR A 198 3.25 19.09 21.92
C THR A 198 2.95 18.83 23.41
N PRO A 199 3.93 18.98 24.32
CA PRO A 199 5.35 19.16 24.05
C PRO A 199 6.01 17.93 23.39
N ALA A 200 7.18 18.14 22.78
CA ALA A 200 7.91 17.11 22.05
C ALA A 200 8.37 15.92 22.94
N LYS A 201 8.45 16.10 24.26
CA LYS A 201 8.80 15.09 25.27
C LYS A 201 7.98 15.33 26.54
N GLY A 202 7.87 14.33 27.42
CA GLY A 202 7.08 14.41 28.67
C GLY A 202 5.60 14.13 28.44
N ASP A 203 4.70 14.61 29.27
CA ASP A 203 3.26 14.35 29.06
C ASP A 203 2.73 15.09 27.83
N VAL A 204 1.95 14.40 26.98
CA VAL A 204 1.31 15.05 25.83
C VAL A 204 0.26 16.02 26.34
N GLN A 205 0.39 17.30 25.99
CA GLN A 205 -0.60 18.33 26.31
C GLN A 205 -1.61 18.48 25.18
N ILE A 206 -1.14 18.44 23.93
CA ILE A 206 -2.00 18.51 22.75
C ILE A 206 -1.54 17.44 21.77
N GLY A 207 -2.46 16.56 21.37
CA GLY A 207 -2.26 15.59 20.29
C GLY A 207 -3.15 15.92 19.10
N ILE A 208 -2.58 15.91 17.90
CA ILE A 208 -3.27 16.18 16.65
C ILE A 208 -3.16 14.96 15.73
N ASP A 209 -4.31 14.52 15.20
CA ASP A 209 -4.37 13.59 14.08
C ASP A 209 -4.60 14.35 12.77
N ILE A 210 -3.81 14.02 11.76
CA ILE A 210 -3.90 14.61 10.42
C ILE A 210 -4.38 13.49 9.52
N LYS A 211 -5.51 13.70 8.84
CA LYS A 211 -6.10 12.62 8.04
C LYS A 211 -6.67 13.12 6.73
N ARG A 212 -6.24 12.48 5.64
CA ARG A 212 -6.89 12.59 4.33
C ARG A 212 -7.91 11.47 4.18
N ILE A 213 -9.17 11.83 4.03
CA ILE A 213 -10.26 10.95 3.65
C ILE A 213 -10.58 11.30 2.21
N GLU A 214 -10.22 10.44 1.26
CA GLU A 214 -10.36 10.76 -0.18
C GLU A 214 -11.50 9.99 -0.84
N ALA A 215 -11.98 8.93 -0.19
CA ALA A 215 -13.10 8.11 -0.66
C ALA A 215 -14.24 8.13 0.35
N ARG A 216 -15.48 8.23 -0.14
CA ARG A 216 -16.70 8.22 0.70
C ARG A 216 -16.81 6.97 1.57
N GLN A 217 -16.46 5.81 1.01
CA GLN A 217 -16.49 4.52 1.71
C GLN A 217 -15.54 4.45 2.92
N ASP A 218 -14.52 5.30 2.97
CA ASP A 218 -13.50 5.27 4.03
C ASP A 218 -13.91 6.10 5.25
N ILE A 219 -14.96 6.92 5.18
CA ILE A 219 -15.35 7.84 6.26
C ILE A 219 -15.47 7.12 7.59
N HIS A 220 -16.19 5.99 7.62
CA HIS A 220 -16.48 5.26 8.86
C HIS A 220 -15.18 4.78 9.51
N LYS A 221 -14.40 3.99 8.76
CA LYS A 221 -13.11 3.46 9.22
C LYS A 221 -12.17 4.56 9.71
N ARG A 222 -12.03 5.65 8.94
CA ARG A 222 -11.10 6.75 9.28
C ARG A 222 -11.56 7.55 10.49
N CYS A 223 -12.86 7.79 10.64
CA CYS A 223 -13.39 8.44 11.83
C CYS A 223 -13.21 7.56 13.07
N ASP A 224 -13.47 6.26 12.97
CA ASP A 224 -13.31 5.31 14.08
C ASP A 224 -11.85 5.22 14.52
N GLU A 225 -10.89 5.23 13.58
CA GLU A 225 -9.46 5.33 13.86
C GLU A 225 -9.11 6.59 14.69
N ILE A 226 -9.69 7.74 14.34
CA ILE A 226 -9.47 9.02 15.04
C ILE A 226 -10.10 8.98 16.45
N VAL A 227 -11.36 8.55 16.56
CA VAL A 227 -12.09 8.47 17.84
C VAL A 227 -11.38 7.54 18.81
N ASN A 228 -10.94 6.37 18.34
CA ASN A 228 -10.19 5.43 19.16
C ASN A 228 -8.85 6.05 19.61
N LYS A 229 -8.09 6.67 18.70
CA LYS A 229 -6.82 7.33 19.05
C LYS A 229 -7.01 8.43 20.10
N ALA A 230 -8.05 9.25 19.95
CA ALA A 230 -8.39 10.32 20.89
C ALA A 230 -8.73 9.76 22.28
N ALA A 231 -9.57 8.73 22.34
CA ALA A 231 -9.93 8.06 23.59
C ALA A 231 -8.72 7.46 24.30
N LYS A 232 -7.84 6.79 23.56
CA LYS A 232 -6.60 6.21 24.09
C LYS A 232 -5.63 7.27 24.57
N LEU A 233 -5.53 8.40 23.86
CA LEU A 233 -4.70 9.52 24.30
C LEU A 233 -5.18 10.06 25.65
N LYS A 234 -6.49 10.34 25.79
CA LYS A 234 -7.04 10.89 27.04
C LYS A 234 -7.04 9.88 28.18
N ALA A 235 -7.06 8.58 27.90
CA ALA A 235 -6.89 7.56 28.92
C ALA A 235 -5.48 7.60 29.56
N VAL A 236 -4.45 7.90 28.77
CA VAL A 236 -3.05 8.00 29.23
C VAL A 236 -2.75 9.40 29.79
N PHE A 237 -3.10 10.44 29.04
CA PHE A 237 -2.85 11.84 29.39
C PHE A 237 -4.19 12.55 29.66
N ARG A 238 -4.71 12.41 30.88
CA ARG A 238 -6.08 12.83 31.25
C ARG A 238 -6.40 14.31 30.98
N LYS A 239 -5.39 15.19 31.05
CA LYS A 239 -5.55 16.63 30.81
C LYS A 239 -5.24 17.06 29.38
N SER A 240 -4.89 16.10 28.51
CA SER A 240 -4.55 16.41 27.12
C SER A 240 -5.77 16.89 26.33
N LYS A 241 -5.47 17.72 25.33
CA LYS A 241 -6.39 18.13 24.27
C LYS A 241 -6.13 17.30 23.02
N PHE A 242 -7.19 16.98 22.30
CA PHE A 242 -7.09 16.25 21.04
C PHE A 242 -7.75 17.03 19.91
N GLY A 243 -7.02 17.23 18.82
CA GLY A 243 -7.51 17.88 17.62
C GLY A 243 -7.40 16.98 16.39
N ALA A 244 -8.22 17.23 15.38
CA ALA A 244 -8.10 16.58 14.07
C ALA A 244 -8.14 17.60 12.93
N VAL A 245 -7.20 17.48 11.98
CA VAL A 245 -7.19 18.21 10.71
C VAL A 245 -7.56 17.24 9.60
N ILE A 246 -8.71 17.47 8.96
CA ILE A 246 -9.28 16.56 7.98
C ILE A 246 -9.22 17.18 6.58
N TYR A 247 -8.61 16.48 5.63
CA TYR A 247 -8.88 16.70 4.22
C TYR A 247 -10.01 15.76 3.81
N TYR A 248 -11.11 16.33 3.31
CA TYR A 248 -12.22 15.56 2.78
C TYR A 248 -12.89 16.35 1.65
N PRO A 249 -12.82 15.87 0.39
CA PRO A 249 -13.18 16.67 -0.78
C PRO A 249 -14.69 16.86 -0.98
N PHE A 250 -15.53 16.10 -0.27
CA PHE A 250 -17.00 16.16 -0.41
C PHE A 250 -17.60 17.11 0.64
N ILE A 251 -17.60 18.41 0.33
CA ILE A 251 -18.01 19.48 1.27
C ILE A 251 -19.42 19.26 1.84
N GLN A 252 -20.36 18.81 1.01
CA GLN A 252 -21.75 18.54 1.41
C GLN A 252 -21.86 17.46 2.50
N GLU A 253 -20.84 16.61 2.64
CA GLU A 253 -20.78 15.53 3.63
C GLU A 253 -19.90 15.86 4.84
N HIS A 254 -19.33 17.08 4.92
CA HIS A 254 -18.62 17.54 6.12
C HIS A 254 -19.45 17.40 7.41
N PRO A 255 -20.77 17.70 7.42
CA PRO A 255 -21.60 17.47 8.61
C PRO A 255 -21.62 16.00 9.08
N ASN A 256 -21.57 15.04 8.15
CA ASN A 256 -21.52 13.60 8.48
C ASN A 256 -20.19 13.25 9.16
N VAL A 257 -19.07 13.75 8.62
CA VAL A 257 -17.74 13.57 9.24
C VAL A 257 -17.71 14.20 10.63
N THR A 258 -18.21 15.43 10.79
CA THR A 258 -18.27 16.10 12.10
C THR A 258 -19.15 15.36 13.10
N SER A 259 -20.32 14.89 12.68
CA SER A 259 -21.21 14.10 13.53
C SER A 259 -20.54 12.83 14.04
N ARG A 260 -19.81 12.11 13.18
CA ARG A 260 -19.04 10.91 13.56
C ARG A 260 -17.86 11.20 14.47
N LEU A 261 -17.22 12.35 14.31
CA LEU A 261 -16.12 12.80 15.16
C LEU A 261 -16.60 13.53 16.42
N THR A 262 -17.92 13.58 16.66
CA THR A 262 -18.47 14.12 17.91
C THR A 262 -18.21 13.13 19.03
N SER A 263 -17.15 13.39 19.79
CA SER A 263 -16.69 12.56 20.90
C SER A 263 -16.22 13.45 22.05
N PRO A 264 -16.49 13.11 23.31
CA PRO A 264 -15.94 13.86 24.46
C PRO A 264 -14.40 13.84 24.50
N ASN A 265 -13.79 12.91 23.76
CA ASN A 265 -12.34 12.80 23.66
C ASN A 265 -11.73 13.66 22.54
N ILE A 266 -12.53 14.34 21.71
CA ILE A 266 -12.06 15.19 20.62
C ILE A 266 -12.47 16.63 20.92
N ASP A 267 -11.49 17.51 21.13
CA ASP A 267 -11.72 18.91 21.50
C ASP A 267 -11.94 19.80 20.27
N ALA A 268 -11.39 19.44 19.12
CA ALA A 268 -11.58 20.20 17.88
C ALA A 268 -11.43 19.36 16.62
N VAL A 269 -12.27 19.64 15.63
CA VAL A 269 -12.15 19.13 14.25
C VAL A 269 -12.18 20.33 13.32
N VAL A 270 -11.24 20.38 12.38
CA VAL A 270 -11.19 21.37 11.31
C VAL A 270 -11.01 20.70 9.97
N PHE A 271 -11.52 21.32 8.91
CA PHE A 271 -11.32 20.87 7.54
C PHE A 271 -10.34 21.80 6.84
N ALA A 272 -9.41 21.21 6.10
CA ALA A 272 -8.48 21.94 5.24
C ALA A 272 -8.52 21.36 3.83
N SER A 273 -8.46 22.23 2.83
CA SER A 273 -8.32 21.82 1.43
C SER A 273 -6.85 21.53 1.10
N GLY A 274 -6.53 21.39 -0.19
CA GLY A 274 -5.15 21.20 -0.65
C GLY A 274 -4.29 22.47 -0.61
N SER A 275 -4.88 23.67 -0.50
CA SER A 275 -4.13 24.94 -0.57
C SER A 275 -3.52 25.35 0.78
N ALA A 276 -2.34 25.97 0.73
CA ALA A 276 -1.63 26.44 1.92
C ALA A 276 -2.48 27.40 2.77
N GLU A 277 -3.15 28.36 2.15
CA GLU A 277 -4.03 29.32 2.84
C GLU A 277 -5.15 28.62 3.64
N THR A 278 -5.80 27.60 3.06
CA THR A 278 -6.85 26.87 3.79
C THR A 278 -6.29 26.03 4.92
N ILE A 279 -5.07 25.49 4.77
CA ILE A 279 -4.37 24.76 5.83
C ILE A 279 -4.05 25.71 6.98
N GLU A 280 -3.48 26.87 6.70
CA GLU A 280 -3.12 27.88 7.70
C GLU A 280 -4.36 28.34 8.48
N ASN A 281 -5.44 28.67 7.79
CA ASN A 281 -6.70 29.08 8.42
C ASN A 281 -7.29 27.96 9.29
N ALA A 282 -7.34 26.73 8.78
CA ALA A 282 -7.83 25.59 9.54
C ALA A 282 -6.98 25.34 10.80
N VAL A 283 -5.65 25.40 10.68
CA VAL A 283 -4.73 25.22 11.81
C VAL A 283 -4.90 26.32 12.85
N ARG A 284 -5.06 27.58 12.46
CA ARG A 284 -5.32 28.68 13.41
C ARG A 284 -6.63 28.46 14.17
N LEU A 285 -7.70 28.05 13.49
CA LEU A 285 -8.98 27.70 14.12
C LEU A 285 -8.85 26.51 15.08
N LEU A 286 -8.06 25.50 14.69
CA LEU A 286 -7.79 24.33 15.53
C LEU A 286 -7.07 24.76 16.81
N LEU A 287 -5.95 25.47 16.67
CA LEU A 287 -5.12 25.94 17.79
C LEU A 287 -5.93 26.85 18.73
N ALA A 288 -6.80 27.72 18.21
CA ALA A 288 -7.68 28.52 19.06
C ALA A 288 -8.55 27.67 19.99
N LYS A 289 -9.06 26.52 19.51
CA LYS A 289 -9.86 25.61 20.31
C LYS A 289 -9.05 24.74 21.26
N VAL A 290 -7.87 24.26 20.86
CA VAL A 290 -7.07 23.33 21.67
C VAL A 290 -6.05 24.01 22.59
N GLU A 291 -5.59 25.22 22.26
CA GLU A 291 -4.72 26.05 23.12
C GLU A 291 -5.51 27.12 23.89
N GLY A 292 -6.74 27.42 23.48
CA GLY A 292 -7.60 28.43 24.14
C GLY A 292 -7.34 29.88 23.72
N ARG A 293 -6.95 30.15 22.46
CA ARG A 293 -6.87 31.53 21.95
C ARG A 293 -8.27 32.12 21.71
N LYS A 294 -8.42 33.42 21.98
CA LYS A 294 -9.43 34.25 21.31
C LYS A 294 -8.90 34.55 19.91
N LEU A 295 -9.71 34.26 18.88
CA LEU A 295 -9.41 34.55 17.47
C LEU A 295 -9.34 36.06 17.23
#